data_AF-A0A949ZRM4-F1
#
_entry.id   AF-A0A949ZRM4-F1
#
_cell.length_a   1.000
_cell.length_b   1.000
_cell.length_c   1.000
_cell.angle_alpha   90.00
_cell.angle_beta   90.00
_cell.angle_gamma   90.00
#
_symmetry.space_group_name_H-M   'P 1'
#
loop_
_entity.id
_entity.type
_entity.pdbx_description
1 polymer ?
#
loop_
_entity_poly.entity_id
_entity_poly.type
_entity_poly.pdbx_seq_one_letter_code
_entity_poly.pdbx_strand_id
1 'polypeptide(L)'
;MAIRTIFLMVEDCARLERQGWYEFVRDYAVMARALLQHYFPSLDPELDQHTLGVFQRARENQGRWFTSLRFANEREFLMSFRELVFAYARENSRLPAPPVSLAQMQQVMAELTVVEREVLWLFMKGYSAAQIAPILMNAEATAQAVKDKADRKLATILPDANADSFRLSARVLMEEAERAHGEKCLPLRTFNNLINGQISWRERELTEQHIRDCLNCLDRYTAFQEMIRLRKDARPLPEPEIQAMLDRLGITRPRSFFAKLLSMKA
;
A
#
# COMPACT_ATOMS: atom_id res chain seq x y z
N MET A 1 -26.29 -13.01 -11.10
CA MET A 1 -25.18 -12.53 -10.24
C MET A 1 -24.95 -11.07 -10.59
N ALA A 2 -25.33 -10.15 -9.71
CA ALA A 2 -25.11 -8.72 -9.96
C ALA A 2 -23.62 -8.39 -9.76
N ILE A 3 -23.06 -7.52 -10.59
CA ILE A 3 -21.70 -7.00 -10.39
C ILE A 3 -21.69 -6.23 -9.07
N ARG A 4 -20.95 -6.73 -8.07
CA ARG A 4 -20.82 -6.08 -6.76
C ARG A 4 -19.59 -5.19 -6.76
N THR A 5 -19.78 -3.94 -6.36
CA THR A 5 -18.72 -2.93 -6.32
C THR A 5 -18.01 -2.95 -4.98
N ILE A 6 -16.83 -2.32 -4.93
CA ILE A 6 -16.08 -2.10 -3.69
C ILE A 6 -16.91 -1.36 -2.62
N PHE A 7 -17.82 -0.48 -3.02
CA PHE A 7 -18.70 0.25 -2.09
C PHE A 7 -19.65 -0.69 -1.36
N LEU A 8 -20.28 -1.63 -2.08
CA LEU A 8 -21.15 -2.64 -1.49
C LEU A 8 -20.39 -3.58 -0.57
N MET A 9 -19.17 -3.99 -0.96
CA MET A 9 -18.31 -4.79 -0.11
C MET A 9 -18.01 -4.06 1.22
N VAL A 10 -17.63 -2.78 1.16
CA VAL A 10 -17.33 -1.97 2.34
C VAL A 10 -18.55 -1.79 3.23
N GLU A 11 -19.72 -1.50 2.65
CA GLU A 11 -20.97 -1.38 3.40
C GLU A 11 -21.34 -2.69 4.11
N ASP A 12 -21.23 -3.82 3.43
CA ASP A 12 -21.50 -5.13 4.01
C ASP A 12 -20.48 -5.47 5.12
N CYS A 13 -19.19 -5.18 4.91
CA CYS A 13 -18.16 -5.33 5.94
C CYS A 13 -18.45 -4.49 7.19
N ALA A 14 -18.88 -3.24 7.02
CA ALA A 14 -19.26 -2.34 8.11
C ALA A 14 -20.44 -2.87 8.92
N ARG A 15 -21.35 -3.61 8.28
CA ARG A 15 -22.49 -4.30 8.94
C ARG A 15 -22.15 -5.69 9.46
N LEU A 16 -20.89 -6.12 9.34
CA LEU A 16 -20.43 -7.46 9.68
C LEU A 16 -21.12 -8.57 8.88
N GLU A 17 -21.62 -8.25 7.69
CA GLU A 17 -22.26 -9.20 6.79
C GLU A 17 -21.22 -10.11 6.15
N ARG A 18 -21.48 -11.42 6.18
CA ARG A 18 -20.51 -12.42 5.71
C ARG A 18 -20.08 -12.20 4.26
N GLN A 19 -20.98 -11.75 3.39
CA GLN A 19 -20.69 -11.59 1.98
C GLN A 19 -19.60 -10.54 1.73
N GLY A 20 -19.68 -9.38 2.40
CA GLY A 20 -18.65 -8.34 2.32
C GLY A 20 -17.31 -8.86 2.84
N TRP A 21 -17.32 -9.53 4.00
CA TRP A 21 -16.10 -10.11 4.58
C TRP A 21 -15.48 -11.20 3.71
N TYR A 22 -16.29 -12.02 3.06
CA TYR A 22 -15.83 -13.02 2.10
C TYR A 22 -15.10 -12.36 0.92
N GLU A 23 -15.71 -11.34 0.32
CA GLU A 23 -15.12 -10.56 -0.78
C GLU A 23 -13.83 -9.86 -0.34
N PHE A 24 -13.83 -9.26 0.85
CA PHE A 24 -12.68 -8.55 1.39
C PHE A 24 -11.50 -9.49 1.66
N VAL A 25 -11.74 -10.64 2.30
CA VAL A 25 -10.69 -11.65 2.52
C VAL A 25 -10.18 -12.21 1.19
N ARG A 26 -11.09 -12.59 0.29
CA ARG A 26 -10.76 -13.17 -1.01
C ARG A 26 -9.80 -12.28 -1.80
N ASP A 27 -10.09 -10.99 -1.88
CA ASP A 27 -9.41 -10.09 -2.81
C ASP A 27 -8.23 -9.36 -2.19
N TYR A 28 -8.21 -9.17 -0.86
CA TYR A 28 -7.21 -8.31 -0.20
C TYR A 28 -6.22 -9.06 0.69
N ALA A 29 -6.46 -10.34 1.05
CA ALA A 29 -5.53 -11.08 1.90
C ALA A 29 -4.16 -11.30 1.24
N VAL A 30 -4.15 -11.62 -0.07
CA VAL A 30 -2.91 -11.76 -0.85
C VAL A 30 -2.14 -10.44 -0.93
N MET A 31 -2.84 -9.31 -1.00
CA MET A 31 -2.22 -7.99 -1.00
C MET A 31 -1.62 -7.65 0.36
N ALA A 32 -2.33 -7.95 1.46
CA ALA A 32 -1.78 -7.82 2.81
C ALA A 32 -0.51 -8.65 2.99
N ARG A 33 -0.52 -9.93 2.58
CA ARG A 33 0.68 -10.80 2.60
C ARG A 33 1.84 -10.16 1.83
N ALA A 34 1.61 -9.72 0.59
CA ALA A 34 2.65 -9.12 -0.24
C ALA A 34 3.25 -7.84 0.38
N LEU A 35 2.41 -6.96 0.93
CA LEU A 35 2.88 -5.74 1.60
C LEU A 35 3.67 -6.05 2.88
N LEU A 36 3.18 -6.99 3.69
CA LEU A 36 3.86 -7.41 4.92
C LEU A 36 5.22 -8.05 4.61
N GLN A 37 5.30 -8.95 3.62
CA GLN A 37 6.56 -9.58 3.23
C GLN A 37 7.57 -8.56 2.67
N HIS A 38 7.11 -7.64 1.82
CA HIS A 38 7.99 -6.69 1.16
C HIS A 38 8.52 -5.63 2.14
N TYR A 39 7.62 -5.01 2.90
CA TYR A 39 7.99 -3.89 3.76
C TYR A 39 8.39 -4.33 5.16
N PHE A 40 7.82 -5.41 5.69
CA PHE A 40 8.00 -5.85 7.08
C PHE A 40 8.50 -7.30 7.15
N PRO A 41 9.66 -7.63 6.53
CA PRO A 41 10.16 -9.01 6.45
C PRO A 41 10.43 -9.67 7.80
N SER A 42 10.59 -8.90 8.89
CA SER A 42 10.69 -9.46 10.24
C SER A 42 9.42 -10.19 10.71
N LEU A 43 8.29 -9.94 10.04
CA LEU A 43 6.99 -10.57 10.31
C LEU A 43 6.76 -11.84 9.48
N ASP A 44 7.64 -12.14 8.52
CA ASP A 44 7.49 -13.28 7.61
C ASP A 44 7.37 -14.64 8.32
N PRO A 45 8.10 -14.94 9.42
CA PRO A 45 7.96 -16.22 10.12
C PRO A 45 6.53 -16.52 10.60
N GLU A 46 5.72 -15.49 10.86
CA GLU A 46 4.34 -15.59 11.32
C GLU A 46 3.37 -14.88 10.36
N LEU A 47 3.69 -14.83 9.06
CA LEU A 47 2.99 -14.00 8.08
C LEU A 47 1.48 -14.21 8.06
N ASP A 48 1.01 -15.46 8.15
CA ASP A 48 -0.42 -15.77 8.14
C ASP A 48 -1.14 -15.27 9.39
N GLN A 49 -0.46 -15.26 10.53
CA GLN A 49 -0.98 -14.66 11.76
C GLN A 49 -1.03 -13.14 11.65
N HIS A 50 0.01 -12.51 11.12
CA HIS A 50 0.01 -11.07 10.89
C HIS A 50 -1.00 -10.63 9.84
N THR A 51 -1.19 -11.42 8.79
CA THR A 51 -2.23 -11.21 7.79
C THR A 51 -3.60 -11.24 8.45
N LEU A 52 -3.90 -12.28 9.25
CA LEU A 52 -5.15 -12.32 10.00
C LEU A 52 -5.31 -11.10 10.93
N GLY A 53 -4.24 -10.68 11.60
CA GLY A 53 -4.24 -9.52 12.49
C GLY A 53 -4.67 -8.22 11.79
N VAL A 54 -4.30 -8.02 10.52
CA VAL A 54 -4.80 -6.89 9.71
C VAL A 54 -6.32 -6.94 9.58
N PHE A 55 -6.89 -8.11 9.28
CA PHE A 55 -8.36 -8.25 9.14
C PHE A 55 -9.08 -8.17 10.49
N GLN A 56 -8.47 -8.66 11.57
CA GLN A 56 -8.97 -8.48 12.92
C GLN A 56 -9.04 -6.99 13.26
N ARG A 57 -7.98 -6.22 12.94
CA ARG A 57 -7.96 -4.76 13.11
C ARG A 57 -9.05 -4.05 12.29
N ALA A 58 -9.29 -4.48 11.05
CA ALA A 58 -10.40 -3.94 10.26
C ALA A 58 -11.77 -4.19 10.91
N ARG A 59 -11.92 -5.33 11.62
CA ARG A 59 -13.15 -5.77 12.29
C ARG A 59 -13.35 -5.12 13.65
N GLU A 60 -12.27 -4.74 14.34
CA GLU A 60 -12.31 -4.12 15.67
C GLU A 60 -13.31 -2.96 15.74
N ASN A 61 -13.85 -2.74 16.94
CA ASN A 61 -14.85 -1.71 17.18
C ASN A 61 -16.05 -1.80 16.21
N GLN A 62 -16.49 -3.03 15.93
CA GLN A 62 -17.63 -3.33 15.05
C GLN A 62 -17.47 -2.75 13.64
N GLY A 63 -16.28 -2.88 13.04
CA GLY A 63 -16.03 -2.42 11.68
C GLY A 63 -15.85 -0.90 11.57
N ARG A 64 -15.46 -0.22 12.65
CA ARG A 64 -15.27 1.24 12.67
C ARG A 64 -14.39 1.75 11.53
N TRP A 65 -13.33 1.01 11.19
CA TRP A 65 -12.46 1.35 10.08
C TRP A 65 -13.27 1.58 8.80
N PHE A 66 -14.13 0.64 8.39
CA PHE A 66 -14.98 0.76 7.22
C PHE A 66 -15.92 1.98 7.28
N THR A 67 -16.55 2.24 8.43
CA THR A 67 -17.46 3.40 8.59
C THR A 67 -16.75 4.76 8.50
N SER A 68 -15.46 4.79 8.85
CA SER A 68 -14.63 6.00 8.76
C SER A 68 -14.09 6.28 7.36
N LEU A 69 -14.10 5.30 6.45
CA LEU A 69 -13.54 5.48 5.12
C LEU A 69 -14.31 6.53 4.32
N ARG A 70 -13.55 7.33 3.56
CA ARG A 70 -14.06 8.23 2.53
C ARG A 70 -13.22 8.01 1.29
N PHE A 71 -13.81 7.41 0.26
CA PHE A 71 -13.14 7.13 -1.01
C PHE A 71 -14.13 7.24 -2.16
N ALA A 72 -13.65 7.64 -3.33
CA ALA A 72 -14.46 7.79 -4.54
C ALA A 72 -14.28 6.65 -5.55
N ASN A 73 -13.28 5.78 -5.37
CA ASN A 73 -12.95 4.69 -6.28
C ASN A 73 -12.11 3.60 -5.59
N GLU A 74 -11.94 2.44 -6.25
CA GLU A 74 -11.15 1.32 -5.72
C GLU A 74 -9.70 1.71 -5.40
N ARG A 75 -9.07 2.61 -6.16
CA ARG A 75 -7.67 2.99 -5.93
C ARG A 75 -7.48 3.81 -4.67
N GLU A 76 -8.44 4.68 -4.35
CA GLU A 76 -8.47 5.37 -3.06
C GLU A 76 -8.72 4.40 -1.90
N PHE A 77 -9.60 3.41 -2.07
CA PHE A 77 -9.77 2.33 -1.09
C PHE A 77 -8.46 1.56 -0.86
N LEU A 78 -7.73 1.25 -1.94
CA LEU A 78 -6.43 0.57 -1.84
C LEU A 78 -5.41 1.36 -1.02
N MET A 79 -5.40 2.68 -1.12
CA MET A 79 -4.54 3.52 -0.27
C MET A 79 -4.92 3.40 1.21
N SER A 80 -6.21 3.48 1.53
CA SER A 80 -6.67 3.27 2.92
C SER A 80 -6.38 1.86 3.43
N PHE A 81 -6.49 0.84 2.57
CA PHE A 81 -6.13 -0.53 2.93
C PHE A 81 -4.62 -0.67 3.19
N ARG A 82 -3.76 -0.02 2.38
CA ARG A 82 -2.31 0.02 2.62
C ARG A 82 -2.00 0.69 3.96
N GLU A 83 -2.65 1.80 4.27
CA GLU A 83 -2.52 2.49 5.57
C GLU A 83 -2.90 1.57 6.74
N LEU A 84 -3.99 0.81 6.61
CA LEU A 84 -4.37 -0.20 7.61
C LEU A 84 -3.28 -1.26 7.83
N VAL A 85 -2.73 -1.83 6.74
CA VAL A 85 -1.66 -2.83 6.80
C VAL A 85 -0.42 -2.26 7.47
N PHE A 86 -0.02 -1.04 7.09
CA PHE A 86 1.18 -0.38 7.61
C PHE A 86 1.03 0.00 9.08
N ALA A 87 -0.13 0.52 9.49
CA ALA A 87 -0.42 0.81 10.89
C ALA A 87 -0.31 -0.45 11.76
N TYR A 88 -0.92 -1.57 11.32
CA TYR A 88 -0.78 -2.86 11.99
C TYR A 88 0.68 -3.31 12.07
N ALA A 89 1.41 -3.27 10.96
CA ALA A 89 2.76 -3.80 10.89
C ALA A 89 3.78 -2.98 11.69
N ARG A 90 3.62 -1.65 11.76
CA ARG A 90 4.49 -0.76 12.56
C ARG A 90 4.40 -1.06 14.06
N GLU A 91 3.23 -1.43 14.55
CA GLU A 91 3.05 -1.79 15.96
C GLU A 91 3.64 -3.17 16.31
N ASN A 92 3.81 -4.03 15.30
CA ASN A 92 4.25 -5.42 15.47
C ASN A 92 5.69 -5.67 15.00
N SER A 93 6.36 -4.68 14.42
CA SER A 93 7.73 -4.80 13.93
C SER A 93 8.64 -3.74 14.55
N ARG A 94 9.92 -4.06 14.69
CA ARG A 94 10.94 -3.09 15.11
C ARG A 94 11.63 -2.53 13.88
N LEU A 95 11.72 -1.21 13.81
CA LEU A 95 12.48 -0.53 12.77
C LEU A 95 13.95 -0.40 13.19
N PRO A 96 14.91 -0.77 12.32
CA PRO A 96 16.31 -0.42 12.55
C PRO A 96 16.49 1.10 12.39
N ALA A 97 17.54 1.64 13.00
CA ALA A 97 17.94 3.03 12.74
C ALA A 97 18.35 3.18 11.26
N PRO A 98 17.90 4.25 10.57
CA PRO A 98 18.22 4.42 9.16
C PRO A 98 19.68 4.87 8.99
N PRO A 99 20.47 4.23 8.11
CA PRO A 99 21.80 4.73 7.77
C PRO A 99 21.78 6.03 6.93
N VAL A 100 20.67 6.36 6.26
CA VAL A 100 20.49 7.57 5.45
C VAL A 100 19.35 8.42 6.00
N SER A 101 19.56 9.73 6.14
CA SER A 101 18.52 10.70 6.54
C SER A 101 17.73 11.25 5.35
N LEU A 102 16.52 11.78 5.59
CA LEU A 102 15.74 12.44 4.53
C LEU A 102 16.48 13.60 3.86
N ALA A 103 17.25 14.38 4.62
CA ALA A 103 18.00 15.51 4.08
C ALA A 103 19.08 15.07 3.08
N GLN A 104 19.81 14.00 3.40
CA GLN A 104 20.77 13.38 2.46
C GLN A 104 20.04 12.84 1.23
N MET A 105 18.84 12.26 1.41
CA MET A 105 18.05 11.78 0.28
C MET A 105 17.64 12.91 -0.67
N GLN A 106 17.23 14.06 -0.12
CA GLN A 106 16.93 15.25 -0.91
C GLN A 106 18.15 15.72 -1.72
N GLN A 107 19.35 15.65 -1.16
CA GLN A 107 20.58 15.99 -1.86
C GLN A 107 20.87 15.01 -3.02
N VAL A 108 20.67 13.70 -2.82
CA VAL A 108 20.78 12.70 -3.89
C VAL A 108 19.79 12.99 -5.03
N MET A 109 18.56 13.39 -4.66
CA MET A 109 17.48 13.65 -5.62
C MET A 109 17.53 15.03 -6.30
N ALA A 110 18.41 15.94 -5.87
CA ALA A 110 18.34 17.36 -6.25
C ALA A 110 18.28 17.59 -7.77
N GLU A 111 19.06 16.84 -8.54
CA GLU A 111 19.19 16.93 -10.00
C GLU A 111 18.30 15.93 -10.77
N LEU A 112 17.44 15.21 -10.06
CA LEU A 112 16.52 14.25 -10.66
C LEU A 112 15.20 14.92 -11.04
N THR A 113 14.72 14.61 -12.24
CA THR A 113 13.35 14.86 -12.70
C THR A 113 12.35 14.10 -11.81
N VAL A 114 11.05 14.46 -11.89
CA VAL A 114 10.01 13.81 -11.08
C VAL A 114 9.98 12.28 -11.30
N VAL A 115 10.06 11.83 -12.56
CA VAL A 115 10.05 10.41 -12.92
C VAL A 115 11.30 9.69 -12.40
N GLU A 116 12.48 10.31 -12.50
CA GLU A 116 13.70 9.74 -11.91
C GLU A 116 13.61 9.64 -10.38
N ARG A 117 12.96 10.61 -9.71
CA ARG A 117 12.70 10.53 -8.26
C ARG A 117 11.74 9.40 -7.91
N GLU A 118 10.69 9.19 -8.71
CA GLU A 118 9.77 8.06 -8.53
C GLU A 118 10.48 6.71 -8.63
N VAL A 119 11.31 6.54 -9.68
CA VAL A 119 12.14 5.35 -9.88
C VAL A 119 13.06 5.12 -8.67
N LEU A 120 13.79 6.15 -8.25
CA LEU A 120 14.72 6.03 -7.13
C LEU A 120 13.97 5.72 -5.82
N TRP A 121 12.81 6.34 -5.59
CA TRP A 121 12.00 6.08 -4.41
C TRP A 121 11.49 4.62 -4.38
N LEU A 122 11.13 4.03 -5.52
CA LEU A 122 10.80 2.60 -5.60
C LEU A 122 12.01 1.69 -5.38
N PHE A 123 13.20 2.05 -5.87
CA PHE A 123 14.42 1.30 -5.53
C PHE A 123 14.70 1.32 -4.03
N MET A 124 14.51 2.47 -3.38
CA MET A 124 14.64 2.58 -1.93
C MET A 124 13.66 1.64 -1.23
N LYS A 125 12.39 1.61 -1.67
CA LYS A 125 11.36 0.70 -1.16
C LYS A 125 11.72 -0.79 -1.31
N GLY A 126 12.73 -1.13 -2.10
CA GLY A 126 13.26 -2.49 -2.24
C GLY A 126 12.95 -3.14 -3.59
N TYR A 127 12.27 -2.43 -4.49
CA TYR A 127 11.96 -2.96 -5.82
C TYR A 127 13.20 -3.07 -6.70
N SER A 128 13.24 -4.09 -7.53
CA SER A 128 14.22 -4.23 -8.62
C SER A 128 13.80 -3.42 -9.85
N ALA A 129 14.73 -3.17 -10.77
CA ALA A 129 14.44 -2.50 -12.04
C ALA A 129 13.31 -3.22 -12.82
N ALA A 130 13.35 -4.56 -12.86
CA ALA A 130 12.34 -5.40 -13.48
C ALA A 130 10.94 -5.27 -12.82
N GLN A 131 10.88 -4.98 -11.52
CA GLN A 131 9.61 -4.72 -10.81
C GLN A 131 9.13 -3.28 -11.01
N ILE A 132 10.04 -2.31 -11.09
CA ILE A 132 9.73 -0.89 -11.28
C ILE A 132 9.15 -0.63 -12.68
N ALA A 133 9.73 -1.25 -13.71
CA ALA A 133 9.31 -1.12 -15.10
C ALA A 133 7.78 -1.26 -15.29
N PRO A 134 7.13 -2.35 -14.82
CA PRO A 134 5.69 -2.47 -14.92
C PRO A 134 4.87 -1.59 -13.96
N ILE A 135 5.46 -1.05 -12.88
CA ILE A 135 4.78 -0.11 -11.96
C ILE A 135 4.66 1.26 -12.63
N LEU A 136 5.76 1.76 -13.21
CA LEU A 136 5.83 3.09 -13.82
C LEU A 136 5.61 3.09 -15.34
N MET A 137 5.31 1.93 -15.93
CA MET A 137 5.17 1.74 -17.38
C MET A 137 6.39 2.24 -18.17
N ASN A 138 7.60 1.95 -17.67
CA ASN A 138 8.87 2.37 -18.27
C ASN A 138 9.75 1.15 -18.61
N ALA A 139 10.84 1.36 -19.35
CA ALA A 139 11.81 0.32 -19.64
C ALA A 139 12.72 0.02 -18.43
N GLU A 140 13.05 -1.25 -18.22
CA GLU A 140 13.95 -1.70 -17.14
C GLU A 140 15.33 -1.01 -17.22
N ALA A 141 15.88 -0.88 -18.43
CA ALA A 141 17.15 -0.19 -18.65
C ALA A 141 17.13 1.27 -18.17
N THR A 142 15.99 1.96 -18.33
CA THR A 142 15.79 3.33 -17.83
C THR A 142 15.85 3.35 -16.31
N ALA A 143 15.17 2.41 -15.64
CA ALA A 143 15.21 2.33 -14.18
C ALA A 143 16.64 2.07 -13.68
N GLN A 144 17.37 1.14 -14.31
CA GLN A 144 18.75 0.86 -13.92
C GLN A 144 19.68 2.07 -14.10
N ALA A 145 19.55 2.82 -15.20
CA ALA A 145 20.36 4.02 -15.43
C ALA A 145 20.16 5.10 -14.34
N VAL A 146 18.92 5.25 -13.84
CA VAL A 146 18.61 6.15 -12.71
C VAL A 146 19.27 5.67 -11.43
N LYS A 147 19.22 4.36 -11.14
CA LYS A 147 19.89 3.78 -9.99
C LYS A 147 21.40 4.03 -10.03
N ASP A 148 22.04 3.78 -11.16
CA ASP A 148 23.49 3.98 -11.30
C ASP A 148 23.89 5.46 -11.09
N LYS A 149 23.05 6.40 -11.57
CA LYS A 149 23.23 7.84 -11.33
C LYS A 149 23.10 8.17 -9.84
N ALA A 150 22.10 7.62 -9.16
CA ALA A 150 21.86 7.84 -7.74
C ALA A 150 22.94 7.22 -6.85
N ASP A 151 23.39 6.01 -7.14
CA ASP A 151 24.45 5.32 -6.38
C ASP A 151 25.78 6.08 -6.47
N ARG A 152 26.14 6.59 -7.66
CA ARG A 152 27.30 7.48 -7.82
C ARG A 152 27.20 8.73 -6.96
N LYS A 153 26.02 9.36 -6.88
CA LYS A 153 25.80 10.54 -6.04
C LYS A 153 25.83 10.18 -4.55
N LEU A 154 25.22 9.07 -4.15
CA LEU A 154 25.24 8.59 -2.76
C LEU A 154 26.67 8.35 -2.29
N ALA A 155 27.52 7.72 -3.09
CA ALA A 155 28.93 7.48 -2.74
C ALA A 155 29.71 8.78 -2.46
N THR A 156 29.31 9.92 -3.03
CA THR A 156 29.91 11.23 -2.72
C THR A 156 29.40 11.84 -1.41
N ILE A 157 28.17 11.50 -1.00
CA ILE A 157 27.50 12.06 0.20
C ILE A 157 27.75 11.19 1.43
N LEU A 158 27.84 9.88 1.25
CA LEU A 158 28.04 8.89 2.30
C LEU A 158 29.02 7.81 1.79
N PRO A 159 30.34 8.03 1.90
CA PRO A 159 31.37 7.11 1.39
C PRO A 159 31.29 5.70 2.01
N ASP A 160 30.80 5.60 3.25
CA ASP A 160 30.62 4.34 3.97
C ASP A 160 29.27 3.66 3.69
N ALA A 161 28.44 4.21 2.79
CA ALA A 161 27.17 3.61 2.41
C ALA A 161 27.40 2.30 1.67
N ASN A 162 26.80 1.22 2.14
CA ASN A 162 26.72 -0.02 1.38
C ASN A 162 25.52 -0.01 0.42
N ALA A 163 25.50 -0.94 -0.55
CA ALA A 163 24.44 -1.03 -1.55
C ALA A 163 23.03 -1.24 -0.94
N ASP A 164 22.94 -1.75 0.29
CA ASP A 164 21.69 -1.97 1.01
C ASP A 164 21.25 -0.78 1.88
N SER A 165 22.04 0.29 1.97
CA SER A 165 21.77 1.43 2.86
C SER A 165 20.44 2.11 2.54
N PHE A 166 20.06 2.18 1.25
CA PHE A 166 18.75 2.67 0.83
C PHE A 166 17.61 1.77 1.32
N ARG A 167 17.75 0.44 1.18
CA ARG A 167 16.73 -0.54 1.57
C ARG A 167 16.52 -0.58 3.08
N LEU A 168 17.61 -0.51 3.83
CA LEU A 168 17.58 -0.50 5.30
C LEU A 168 16.94 0.79 5.85
N SER A 169 17.11 1.92 5.15
CA SER A 169 16.53 3.21 5.53
C SER A 169 15.08 3.39 5.06
N ALA A 170 14.64 2.63 4.05
CA ALA A 170 13.42 2.88 3.30
C ALA A 170 12.19 3.10 4.19
N ARG A 171 11.95 2.21 5.14
CA ARG A 171 10.81 2.29 6.05
C ARG A 171 10.81 3.55 6.89
N VAL A 172 11.95 3.87 7.50
CA VAL A 172 12.07 5.03 8.39
C VAL A 172 11.93 6.30 7.56
N LEU A 173 12.55 6.37 6.38
CA LEU A 173 12.42 7.50 5.48
C LEU A 173 10.99 7.70 4.97
N MET A 174 10.26 6.62 4.66
CA MET A 174 8.84 6.70 4.31
C MET A 174 8.00 7.22 5.47
N GLU A 175 8.27 6.76 6.70
CA GLU A 175 7.57 7.24 7.89
C GLU A 175 7.90 8.70 8.22
N GLU A 176 9.17 9.10 8.10
CA GLU A 176 9.57 10.50 8.24
C GLU A 176 8.92 11.38 7.17
N ALA A 177 8.83 10.89 5.92
CA ALA A 177 8.15 11.61 4.84
C ALA A 177 6.65 11.76 5.13
N GLU A 178 5.98 10.72 5.63
CA GLU A 178 4.58 10.76 6.06
C GLU A 178 4.36 11.76 7.20
N ARG A 179 5.27 11.80 8.19
CA ARG A 179 5.22 12.76 9.31
C ARG A 179 5.42 14.20 8.83
N ALA A 180 6.12 14.42 7.72
CA ALA A 180 6.29 15.72 7.08
C ALA A 180 5.08 16.16 6.23
N HIS A 181 3.93 15.48 6.33
CA HIS A 181 2.70 15.94 5.68
C HIS A 181 2.33 17.38 6.10
N GLY A 182 1.69 18.11 5.19
CA GLY A 182 1.20 19.45 5.46
C GLY A 182 -0.03 19.78 4.65
N GLU A 183 -0.64 20.92 4.94
CA GLU A 183 -1.91 21.37 4.32
C GLU A 183 -1.83 21.52 2.80
N LYS A 184 -0.62 21.69 2.26
CA LYS A 184 -0.37 21.82 0.82
C LYS A 184 -0.22 20.48 0.10
N CYS A 185 -0.22 19.35 0.82
CA CYS A 185 -0.12 18.03 0.19
C CYS A 185 -1.33 17.75 -0.71
N LEU A 186 -1.07 17.11 -1.85
CA LEU A 186 -2.08 16.83 -2.85
C LEU A 186 -3.10 15.78 -2.36
N PRO A 187 -4.40 15.92 -2.68
CA PRO A 187 -5.39 14.89 -2.39
C PRO A 187 -5.23 13.68 -3.32
N LEU A 188 -5.67 12.48 -2.88
CA LEU A 188 -5.54 11.25 -3.68
C LEU A 188 -6.21 11.34 -5.05
N ARG A 189 -7.33 12.08 -5.13
CA ARG A 189 -8.03 12.34 -6.40
C ARG A 189 -7.11 12.97 -7.45
N THR A 190 -6.19 13.85 -7.05
CA THR A 190 -5.23 14.46 -7.97
C THR A 190 -4.29 13.42 -8.55
N PHE A 191 -3.78 12.47 -7.74
CA PHE A 191 -2.95 11.37 -8.24
C PHE A 191 -3.72 10.47 -9.21
N ASN A 192 -4.98 10.15 -8.88
CA ASN A 192 -5.84 9.37 -9.77
C ASN A 192 -6.04 10.07 -11.14
N ASN A 193 -6.31 11.37 -11.13
CA ASN A 193 -6.49 12.15 -12.35
C ASN A 193 -5.19 12.24 -13.17
N LEU A 194 -4.05 12.40 -12.50
CA LEU A 194 -2.73 12.45 -13.14
C LEU A 194 -2.44 11.13 -13.88
N ILE A 195 -2.62 9.98 -13.22
CA ILE A 195 -2.38 8.65 -13.80
C ILE A 195 -3.34 8.36 -14.97
N ASN A 196 -4.59 8.80 -14.88
CA ASN A 196 -5.58 8.57 -15.94
C ASN A 196 -5.54 9.61 -17.07
N GLY A 197 -4.64 10.59 -17.02
CA GLY A 197 -4.61 11.68 -18.00
C GLY A 197 -5.85 12.59 -17.98
N GLN A 198 -6.57 12.64 -16.85
CA GLN A 198 -7.78 13.44 -16.64
C GLN A 198 -7.48 14.82 -16.02
N ILE A 199 -6.26 15.30 -16.20
CA ILE A 199 -5.75 16.56 -15.64
C ILE A 199 -5.31 17.48 -16.79
N SER A 200 -5.54 18.78 -16.67
CA SER A 200 -5.06 19.72 -17.69
C SER A 200 -3.53 19.80 -17.70
N TRP A 201 -2.93 20.27 -18.81
CA TRP A 201 -1.48 20.43 -18.92
C TRP A 201 -0.89 21.31 -17.82
N ARG A 202 -1.54 22.44 -17.50
CA ARG A 202 -1.09 23.36 -16.45
C ARG A 202 -1.18 22.72 -15.06
N GLU A 203 -2.28 22.05 -14.76
CA GLU A 203 -2.44 21.37 -13.46
C GLU A 203 -1.45 20.22 -13.30
N ARG A 204 -1.15 19.50 -14.39
CA ARG A 204 -0.12 18.45 -14.40
C ARG A 204 1.25 19.01 -14.02
N GLU A 205 1.68 20.09 -14.66
CA GLU A 205 2.97 20.73 -14.37
C GLU A 205 3.09 21.15 -12.90
N LEU A 206 2.06 21.82 -12.37
CA LEU A 206 2.01 22.22 -10.95
C LEU A 206 2.02 21.01 -9.99
N THR A 207 1.32 19.95 -10.37
CA THR A 207 1.25 18.70 -9.60
C THR A 207 2.60 18.00 -9.57
N GLU A 208 3.26 17.84 -10.72
CA GLU A 208 4.58 17.24 -10.85
C GLU A 208 5.66 18.07 -10.12
N GLN A 209 5.58 19.40 -10.19
CA GLN A 209 6.42 20.30 -9.40
C GLN A 209 6.25 20.04 -7.90
N HIS A 210 5.01 19.94 -7.41
CA HIS A 210 4.77 19.65 -6.00
C HIS A 210 5.28 18.26 -5.60
N ILE A 211 5.02 17.22 -6.40
CA ILE A 211 5.50 15.85 -6.14
C ILE A 211 7.03 15.83 -6.06
N ARG A 212 7.72 16.55 -6.95
CA ARG A 212 9.17 16.68 -6.93
C ARG A 212 9.67 17.24 -5.60
N ASP A 213 9.01 18.27 -5.08
CA ASP A 213 9.50 19.05 -3.93
C ASP A 213 8.97 18.55 -2.57
N CYS A 214 7.95 17.67 -2.57
CA CYS A 214 7.33 17.11 -1.36
C CYS A 214 7.49 15.58 -1.30
N LEU A 215 8.39 15.09 -0.45
CA LEU A 215 8.66 13.65 -0.30
C LEU A 215 7.44 12.84 0.17
N ASN A 216 6.53 13.45 0.95
CA ASN A 216 5.26 12.81 1.28
C ASN A 216 4.40 12.56 0.03
N CYS A 217 4.31 13.55 -0.87
CA CYS A 217 3.55 13.39 -2.10
C CYS A 217 4.24 12.47 -3.10
N LEU A 218 5.58 12.45 -3.14
CA LEU A 218 6.35 11.44 -3.87
C LEU A 218 6.05 10.03 -3.35
N ASP A 219 6.04 9.82 -2.03
CA ASP A 219 5.71 8.53 -1.46
C ASP A 219 4.28 8.11 -1.78
N ARG A 220 3.31 9.00 -1.58
CA ARG A 220 1.89 8.71 -1.85
C ARG A 220 1.62 8.47 -3.33
N TYR A 221 2.27 9.23 -4.23
CA TYR A 221 2.10 9.05 -5.67
C TYR A 221 2.69 7.73 -6.16
N THR A 222 3.90 7.38 -5.72
CA THR A 222 4.51 6.08 -6.05
C THR A 222 3.74 4.92 -5.41
N ALA A 223 3.26 5.06 -4.17
CA ALA A 223 2.41 4.08 -3.50
C ALA A 223 1.07 3.89 -4.24
N PHE A 224 0.51 4.94 -4.83
CA PHE A 224 -0.72 4.83 -5.62
C PHE A 224 -0.51 3.95 -6.87
N GLN A 225 0.60 4.15 -7.60
CA GLN A 225 0.98 3.33 -8.76
C GLN A 225 1.31 1.88 -8.35
N GLU A 226 2.05 1.72 -7.26
CA GLU A 226 2.37 0.43 -6.64
C GLU A 226 1.10 -0.36 -6.31
N MET A 227 0.13 0.26 -5.63
CA MET A 227 -1.12 -0.42 -5.24
C MET A 227 -1.96 -0.81 -6.46
N ILE A 228 -1.97 -0.01 -7.53
CA ILE A 228 -2.59 -0.39 -8.81
C ILE A 228 -1.92 -1.64 -9.38
N ARG A 229 -0.57 -1.67 -9.39
CA ARG A 229 0.18 -2.83 -9.89
C ARG A 229 -0.08 -4.06 -9.03
N LEU A 230 -0.03 -3.92 -7.70
CA LEU A 230 -0.28 -5.00 -6.77
C LEU A 230 -1.68 -5.58 -6.95
N ARG A 231 -2.70 -4.72 -7.12
CA ARG A 231 -4.06 -5.15 -7.40
C ARG A 231 -4.18 -5.92 -8.72
N LYS A 232 -3.46 -5.49 -9.76
CA LYS A 232 -3.44 -6.16 -11.07
C LYS A 232 -2.80 -7.54 -11.01
N ASP A 233 -1.78 -7.71 -10.18
CA ASP A 233 -1.04 -8.96 -10.04
C ASP A 233 -1.67 -9.93 -9.02
N ALA A 234 -2.48 -9.40 -8.08
CA ALA A 234 -3.12 -10.19 -7.04
C ALA A 234 -4.11 -11.21 -7.60
N ARG A 235 -3.92 -12.47 -7.23
CA ARG A 235 -4.90 -13.52 -7.46
C ARG A 235 -5.81 -13.68 -6.24
N PRO A 236 -7.12 -13.89 -6.44
CA PRO A 236 -8.03 -14.24 -5.35
C PRO A 236 -7.50 -15.41 -4.51
N LEU A 237 -7.70 -15.31 -3.20
CA LEU A 237 -7.36 -16.37 -2.27
C LEU A 237 -8.18 -17.65 -2.58
N PRO A 238 -7.62 -18.86 -2.44
CA PRO A 238 -8.38 -20.11 -2.61
C PRO A 238 -9.52 -20.25 -1.59
N GLU A 239 -10.63 -20.87 -2.00
CA GLU A 239 -11.81 -21.06 -1.16
C GLU A 239 -11.52 -21.64 0.24
N PRO A 240 -10.70 -22.70 0.40
CA PRO A 240 -10.40 -23.25 1.73
C PRO A 240 -9.72 -22.24 2.66
N GLU A 241 -8.81 -21.41 2.12
CA GLU A 241 -8.11 -20.39 2.90
C GLU A 241 -9.04 -19.22 3.28
N ILE A 242 -9.96 -18.83 2.39
CA ILE A 242 -10.99 -17.82 2.71
C ILE A 242 -11.83 -18.30 3.89
N GLN A 243 -12.35 -19.53 3.81
CA GLN A 243 -13.23 -20.08 4.85
C GLN A 243 -12.49 -20.16 6.19
N ALA A 244 -11.24 -20.65 6.20
CA ALA A 244 -10.41 -20.71 7.40
C ALA A 244 -10.19 -19.33 8.04
N MET A 245 -9.96 -18.29 7.22
CA MET A 245 -9.80 -16.93 7.74
C MET A 245 -11.11 -16.35 8.28
N LEU A 246 -12.23 -16.54 7.59
CA LEU A 246 -13.55 -16.09 8.05
C LEU A 246 -13.95 -16.73 9.38
N ASP A 247 -13.65 -18.02 9.55
CA ASP A 247 -13.93 -18.75 10.79
C ASP A 247 -13.08 -18.20 11.94
N ARG A 248 -11.78 -17.92 11.71
CA ARG A 248 -10.89 -17.28 12.70
C ARG A 248 -11.28 -15.84 13.01
N LEU A 249 -11.93 -15.14 12.08
CA LEU A 249 -12.51 -13.80 12.31
C LEU A 249 -13.85 -13.85 13.05
N GLY A 250 -14.42 -15.03 13.26
CA GLY A 250 -15.75 -15.18 13.88
C GLY A 250 -16.88 -14.64 13.00
N ILE A 251 -16.69 -14.59 11.67
CA ILE A 251 -17.73 -14.18 10.72
C ILE A 251 -18.57 -15.42 10.41
N THR A 252 -19.73 -15.55 11.02
CA THR A 252 -20.56 -16.76 10.92
C THR A 252 -21.21 -16.93 9.55
N ARG A 253 -21.35 -18.18 9.08
CA ARG A 253 -22.27 -18.51 7.97
C ARG A 253 -23.70 -18.12 8.37
N PRO A 254 -24.51 -17.55 7.46
CA PRO A 254 -25.92 -17.37 7.72
C PRO A 254 -26.48 -18.71 8.18
N ARG A 255 -27.19 -18.73 9.33
CA ARG A 255 -27.89 -19.94 9.77
C ARG A 255 -28.79 -20.38 8.61
N SER A 256 -28.58 -21.60 8.14
CA SER A 256 -29.48 -22.26 7.19
C SER A 256 -30.93 -22.05 7.65
N PHE A 257 -31.84 -21.79 6.71
CA PHE A 257 -33.27 -21.64 6.98
C PHE A 257 -33.82 -22.80 7.84
N PHE A 258 -33.29 -24.01 7.64
CA PHE A 258 -33.60 -25.19 8.46
C PHE A 258 -33.12 -25.09 9.92
N ALA A 259 -31.95 -24.48 10.17
CA ALA A 259 -31.45 -24.25 11.53
C ALA A 259 -32.27 -23.18 12.28
N LYS A 260 -32.81 -22.18 11.56
CA LYS A 260 -33.77 -21.20 12.12
C LYS A 260 -35.11 -21.84 12.47
N LEU A 261 -35.62 -22.72 11.61
CA LEU A 261 -36.87 -23.47 11.83
C LEU A 261 -36.79 -24.45 13.01
N LEU A 262 -35.64 -25.09 13.21
CA LEU A 262 -35.42 -26.00 14.34
C LEU A 262 -35.28 -25.25 15.68
N SER A 263 -34.74 -24.03 15.68
CA SER A 263 -34.64 -23.20 16.90
C SER A 263 -35.93 -22.47 17.28
N MET A 264 -36.93 -22.40 16.39
CA MET A 264 -38.25 -21.81 16.68
C MET A 264 -39.26 -22.85 17.21
N LYS A 265 -38.87 -24.13 17.29
CA LYS A 265 -39.70 -25.23 17.80
C LYS A 265 -39.22 -25.78 19.16
N ALA A 266 -38.29 -25.09 19.82
CA ALA A 266 -37.80 -25.41 21.16
C ALA A 266 -38.28 -24.37 22.16
#